data_AF-A0A8C8J9R1-F1
#
_entry.id   AF-A0A8C8J9R1-F1
#
_cell.length_a   1.000
_cell.length_b   1.000
_cell.length_c   1.000
_cell.angle_alpha   90.00
_cell.angle_beta   90.00
_cell.angle_gamma   90.00
#
_symmetry.space_group_name_H-M   'P 1'
#
loop_
_entity.id
_entity.type
_entity.pdbx_description
1 polymer ?
#
loop_
_entity_poly.entity_id
_entity_poly.type
_entity_poly.pdbx_seq_one_letter_code
_entity_poly.pdbx_strand_id
1 'polypeptide(L)'
;MSDLAKEKAARLLKKRGSVSSLGSHDVRAKETGGKIKDSISTVSYIDEPGHHDDNPRPTVQMENTFQLAPHRRFPVLTVNDILKDVLDSYLQEEKYEAELCRQMTKTISEVIKARVKDLMVPRYKIIVLISIGQLSEQNMRIGSRCLWDSSNDTFSSHSFKNSSLFAVANVYAVYVE
;
A
#
# COMPACT_ATOMS: atom_id res chain seq x y z
N MET A 1 -13.98 16.12 31.47
CA MET A 1 -13.06 15.02 31.10
C MET A 1 -12.56 15.09 29.64
N SER A 2 -12.68 16.24 28.97
CA SER A 2 -12.42 16.41 27.52
C SER A 2 -11.01 16.89 27.15
N ASP A 3 -10.18 17.28 28.11
CA ASP A 3 -8.88 17.90 27.81
C ASP A 3 -7.71 16.91 27.71
N LEU A 4 -7.79 15.75 28.37
CA LEU A 4 -6.75 14.73 28.30
C LEU A 4 -6.67 14.03 26.92
N ALA A 5 -7.80 13.98 26.20
CA ALA A 5 -7.88 13.38 24.87
C ALA A 5 -7.26 14.29 23.79
N LYS A 6 -7.39 15.62 23.95
CA LYS A 6 -6.82 16.61 23.02
C LYS A 6 -5.29 16.67 23.12
N GLU A 7 -4.74 16.48 24.32
CA GLU A 7 -3.29 16.51 24.54
C GLU A 7 -2.57 15.27 23.98
N LYS A 8 -3.21 14.08 24.03
CA LYS A 8 -2.66 12.85 23.44
C LYS A 8 -2.62 12.89 21.90
N ALA A 9 -3.60 13.53 21.27
CA ALA A 9 -3.64 13.70 19.81
C ALA A 9 -2.51 14.62 19.30
N ALA A 10 -2.20 15.69 20.04
CA ALA A 10 -1.17 16.66 19.65
C ALA A 10 0.25 16.08 19.67
N ARG A 11 0.55 15.12 20.55
CA ARG A 11 1.89 14.49 20.65
C ARG A 11 2.20 13.50 19.52
N LEU A 12 1.18 12.88 18.91
CA LEU A 12 1.38 11.95 17.79
C LEU A 12 1.63 12.64 16.45
N LEU A 13 1.14 13.87 16.28
CA LEU A 13 1.31 14.67 15.06
C LEU A 13 2.72 15.27 14.91
N LYS A 14 3.51 15.37 15.99
CA LYS A 14 4.91 15.85 15.90
C LYS A 14 5.91 14.81 15.41
N LYS A 15 5.54 13.52 15.29
CA LYS A 15 6.51 12.43 14.99
C LYS A 15 6.49 11.93 13.54
N ARG A 16 5.72 12.53 12.63
CA ARG A 16 5.76 12.15 11.21
C ARG A 16 5.83 13.38 10.33
N GLY A 17 7.06 13.78 10.02
CA GLY A 17 7.32 14.70 8.91
C GLY A 17 6.85 14.06 7.61
N SER A 18 5.89 14.70 6.96
CA SER A 18 5.42 14.35 5.63
C SER A 18 6.46 14.76 4.60
N VAL A 19 6.91 13.81 3.79
CA VAL A 19 7.53 14.10 2.48
C VAL A 19 6.47 13.87 1.42
N SER A 20 5.97 14.96 0.85
CA SER A 20 5.18 14.97 -0.38
C SER A 20 6.10 15.28 -1.54
N SER A 21 6.14 14.44 -2.59
CA SER A 21 6.76 14.82 -3.86
C SER A 21 5.68 15.02 -4.92
N LEU A 22 5.38 16.29 -5.21
CA LEU A 22 4.75 16.72 -6.45
C LEU A 22 5.86 17.11 -7.42
N GLY A 23 5.79 16.63 -8.66
CA GLY A 23 6.70 17.01 -9.73
C GLY A 23 6.26 18.32 -10.41
N SER A 24 7.23 19.06 -10.96
CA SER A 24 7.27 19.53 -12.37
C SER A 24 8.32 20.65 -12.56
N HIS A 25 9.15 20.43 -13.57
CA HIS A 25 10.02 21.32 -14.38
C HIS A 25 10.09 22.83 -14.08
N ASP A 26 11.33 23.36 -14.01
CA ASP A 26 11.72 24.51 -14.83
C ASP A 26 13.25 24.62 -15.05
N VAL A 27 13.61 25.18 -16.21
CA VAL A 27 14.91 25.18 -16.89
C VAL A 27 15.84 26.32 -16.45
N ARG A 28 17.16 26.07 -16.35
CA ARG A 28 18.16 27.15 -16.46
C ARG A 28 19.50 26.68 -17.05
N ALA A 29 19.85 27.32 -18.16
CA ALA A 29 21.07 27.13 -18.92
C ALA A 29 22.33 27.65 -18.21
N LYS A 30 23.46 26.95 -18.38
CA LYS A 30 24.78 27.57 -18.44
C LYS A 30 25.76 26.68 -19.21
N GLU A 31 26.23 27.17 -20.34
CA GLU A 31 27.33 26.60 -21.11
C GLU A 31 28.67 26.76 -20.37
N THR A 32 29.58 25.80 -20.53
CA THR A 32 31.00 26.05 -20.88
C THR A 32 31.75 24.73 -21.11
N GLY A 33 32.40 24.63 -22.27
CA GLY A 33 33.73 24.04 -22.44
C GLY A 33 33.87 22.53 -22.36
N GLY A 34 33.98 21.87 -23.52
CA GLY A 34 34.18 20.43 -23.62
C GLY A 34 35.56 19.91 -23.20
N LYS A 35 35.63 18.58 -23.06
CA LYS A 35 36.67 17.69 -23.62
C LYS A 35 36.30 16.23 -23.37
N ILE A 36 36.20 15.48 -24.47
CA ILE A 36 36.14 14.02 -24.52
C ILE A 36 37.47 13.48 -23.97
N LYS A 37 37.43 12.59 -22.97
CA LYS A 37 38.44 11.55 -22.76
C LYS A 37 37.81 10.32 -22.13
N ASP A 38 38.08 9.18 -22.77
CA ASP A 38 37.59 7.86 -22.47
C ASP A 38 37.86 7.46 -21.01
N SER A 39 36.83 6.98 -20.31
CA SER A 39 36.97 6.45 -18.96
C SER A 39 37.44 4.99 -19.02
N ILE A 40 38.76 4.79 -18.93
CA ILE A 40 39.37 3.53 -18.54
C ILE A 40 39.23 3.38 -17.02
N SER A 41 38.69 2.24 -16.57
CA SER A 41 38.57 1.86 -15.17
C SER A 41 39.92 1.43 -14.61
N THR A 42 40.57 2.32 -13.86
CA THR A 42 41.77 1.98 -13.07
C THR A 42 41.35 1.66 -11.64
N VAL A 43 41.47 0.39 -11.24
CA VAL A 43 41.37 -0.04 -9.84
C VAL A 43 42.71 0.24 -9.17
N SER A 44 42.73 1.08 -8.14
CA SER A 44 43.87 1.24 -7.24
C SER A 44 43.43 0.93 -5.81
N TYR A 45 43.99 -0.13 -5.24
CA TYR A 45 43.95 -0.42 -3.82
C TYR A 45 44.98 0.46 -3.12
N ILE A 46 44.55 1.27 -2.15
CA ILE A 46 45.34 1.74 -1.00
C ILE A 46 44.33 2.07 0.11
N ASP A 47 44.56 1.48 1.27
CA ASP A 47 43.81 1.67 2.51
C ASP A 47 44.62 2.62 3.42
N GLU A 48 44.03 3.72 3.88
CA GLU A 48 44.24 4.34 5.22
C GLU A 48 43.47 5.67 5.38
N PRO A 49 43.16 6.07 6.64
CA PRO A 49 41.84 6.58 7.00
C PRO A 49 41.83 8.09 7.29
N GLY A 50 40.80 8.79 6.79
CA GLY A 50 40.49 10.12 7.27
C GLY A 50 39.70 10.98 6.29
N HIS A 51 38.51 11.36 6.73
CA HIS A 51 37.64 12.42 6.20
C HIS A 51 36.76 12.13 4.97
N HIS A 52 35.47 12.09 5.29
CA HIS A 52 34.35 12.70 4.58
C HIS A 52 33.90 12.08 3.23
N ASP A 53 32.74 11.42 3.27
CA ASP A 53 31.55 11.95 2.59
C ASP A 53 30.31 11.16 3.00
N ASP A 54 29.51 11.71 3.92
CA ASP A 54 28.11 11.31 4.16
C ASP A 54 27.21 11.76 3.00
N ASN A 55 27.68 11.61 1.76
CA ASN A 55 26.86 11.90 0.60
C ASN A 55 25.99 10.66 0.35
N PRO A 56 24.66 10.73 0.52
CA PRO A 56 23.80 9.59 0.26
C PRO A 56 23.99 9.21 -1.21
N ARG A 57 24.55 8.03 -1.46
CA ARG A 57 24.66 7.48 -2.82
C ARG A 57 23.27 7.58 -3.46
N PRO A 58 23.13 8.20 -4.65
CA PRO A 58 21.85 8.26 -5.32
C PRO A 58 21.29 6.85 -5.40
N THR A 59 20.05 6.66 -4.93
CA THR A 59 19.38 5.38 -5.08
C THR A 59 19.34 5.06 -6.57
N VAL A 60 20.14 4.07 -7.00
CA VAL A 60 20.14 3.60 -8.38
C VAL A 60 18.72 3.12 -8.67
N GLN A 61 17.99 3.88 -9.49
CA GLN A 61 16.73 3.43 -10.03
C GLN A 61 17.06 2.34 -11.04
N MET A 62 16.94 1.09 -10.59
CA MET A 62 17.00 -0.06 -11.48
C MET A 62 15.75 -0.02 -12.37
N GLU A 63 15.95 -0.20 -13.67
CA GLU A 63 14.85 -0.41 -14.61
C GLU A 63 14.05 -1.66 -14.22
N ASN A 64 12.79 -1.69 -14.64
CA ASN A 64 11.94 -2.82 -14.37
C ASN A 64 12.53 -4.09 -15.02
N THR A 65 12.76 -5.14 -14.23
CA THR A 65 13.22 -6.42 -14.77
C THR A 65 12.08 -7.03 -15.58
N PHE A 66 12.22 -7.04 -16.91
CA PHE A 66 11.19 -7.55 -17.81
C PHE A 66 10.79 -8.98 -17.44
N GLN A 67 9.58 -9.14 -16.90
CA GLN A 67 9.05 -10.38 -16.38
C GLN A 67 7.59 -10.49 -16.82
N LEU A 68 7.32 -11.42 -17.73
CA LEU A 68 6.00 -11.62 -18.35
C LEU A 68 5.03 -12.46 -17.50
N ALA A 69 5.52 -13.06 -16.41
CA ALA A 69 4.71 -13.91 -15.54
C ALA A 69 5.19 -13.86 -14.09
N PRO A 70 4.25 -13.95 -13.12
CA PRO A 70 4.59 -13.96 -11.70
C PRO A 70 5.36 -15.24 -11.34
N HIS A 71 6.47 -15.08 -10.62
CA HIS A 71 7.17 -16.22 -10.00
C HIS A 71 6.31 -16.90 -8.93
N ARG A 72 5.51 -16.11 -8.20
CA ARG A 72 4.57 -16.59 -7.18
C ARG A 72 3.20 -15.98 -7.46
N ARG A 73 2.19 -16.84 -7.63
CA ARG A 73 0.80 -16.44 -7.83
C ARG A 73 0.22 -15.83 -6.55
N PHE A 74 -0.76 -14.94 -6.72
CA PHE A 74 -1.49 -14.37 -5.59
C PHE A 74 -2.29 -15.46 -4.85
N PRO A 75 -2.10 -15.63 -3.52
CA PRO A 75 -2.72 -16.72 -2.75
C PRO A 75 -4.15 -16.36 -2.35
N VAL A 76 -5.09 -16.50 -3.30
CA VAL A 76 -6.51 -16.09 -3.13
C VAL A 76 -7.16 -16.66 -1.87
N LEU A 77 -6.92 -17.93 -1.56
CA LEU A 77 -7.51 -18.62 -0.40
C LEU A 77 -6.99 -18.02 0.92
N THR A 78 -5.68 -17.87 1.06
CA THR A 78 -5.06 -17.24 2.24
C THR A 78 -5.56 -15.82 2.42
N VAL A 79 -5.72 -15.06 1.33
CA VAL A 79 -6.29 -13.71 1.41
C VAL A 79 -7.76 -13.76 1.84
N ASN A 80 -8.55 -14.74 1.38
CA ASN A 80 -9.93 -14.91 1.83
C ASN A 80 -10.01 -15.17 3.35
N ASP A 81 -9.10 -16.00 3.88
CA ASP A 81 -9.01 -16.27 5.32
C ASP A 81 -8.63 -15.00 6.09
N ILE A 82 -7.70 -14.19 5.58
CA ILE A 82 -7.36 -12.87 6.16
C ILE A 82 -8.59 -11.96 6.16
N LEU A 83 -9.35 -11.91 5.07
CA LEU A 83 -10.56 -11.10 4.98
C LEU A 83 -11.59 -11.50 6.03
N LYS A 84 -11.82 -12.81 6.16
CA LYS A 84 -12.74 -13.36 7.16
C LYS A 84 -12.30 -13.01 8.58
N ASP A 85 -11.05 -13.34 8.92
CA ASP A 85 -10.51 -13.10 10.26
C ASP A 85 -10.57 -11.62 10.67
N VAL A 86 -10.19 -10.70 9.77
CA VAL A 86 -10.25 -9.27 10.07
C VAL A 86 -11.69 -8.77 10.19
N LEU A 87 -12.60 -9.20 9.32
CA LEU A 87 -13.99 -8.77 9.42
C LEU A 87 -14.65 -9.29 10.71
N ASP A 88 -14.45 -10.57 11.04
CA ASP A 88 -14.95 -11.18 12.27
C ASP A 88 -14.36 -10.47 13.50
N SER A 89 -13.04 -10.23 13.53
CA SER A 89 -12.39 -9.64 14.71
C SER A 89 -12.83 -8.20 14.99
N TYR A 90 -13.13 -7.42 13.96
CA TYR A 90 -13.48 -6.00 14.11
C TYR A 90 -14.99 -5.76 14.21
N LEU A 91 -15.84 -6.64 13.65
CA LEU A 91 -17.26 -6.36 13.46
C LEU A 91 -18.20 -7.33 14.18
N GLN A 92 -17.73 -8.46 14.71
CA GLN A 92 -18.61 -9.48 15.31
C GLN A 92 -19.49 -8.93 16.44
N GLU A 93 -18.94 -8.10 17.31
CA GLU A 93 -19.64 -7.56 18.49
C GLU A 93 -20.08 -6.09 18.30
N GLU A 94 -19.82 -5.51 17.14
CA GLU A 94 -20.10 -4.10 16.87
C GLU A 94 -21.53 -3.87 16.36
N LYS A 95 -22.12 -2.74 16.76
CA LYS A 95 -23.40 -2.26 16.23
C LYS A 95 -23.18 -1.19 15.18
N TYR A 96 -24.11 -1.07 14.25
CA TYR A 96 -24.03 -0.04 13.23
C TYR A 96 -24.13 1.35 13.85
N GLU A 97 -23.10 2.16 13.65
CA GLU A 97 -23.08 3.58 13.95
C GLU A 97 -22.29 4.28 12.84
N ALA A 98 -22.86 5.30 12.21
CA ALA A 98 -22.35 5.82 10.94
C ALA A 98 -20.94 6.41 11.04
N GLU A 99 -20.62 7.11 12.14
CA GLU A 99 -19.32 7.73 12.36
C GLU A 99 -18.24 6.67 12.62
N LEU A 100 -18.52 5.72 13.51
CA LEU A 100 -17.67 4.59 13.85
C LEU A 100 -17.43 3.71 12.63
N CYS A 101 -18.47 3.32 11.90
CA CYS A 101 -18.32 2.48 10.70
C CYS A 101 -17.49 3.18 9.62
N ARG A 102 -17.57 4.51 9.49
CA ARG A 102 -16.71 5.28 8.57
C ARG A 102 -15.24 5.20 8.96
N GLN A 103 -14.93 5.26 10.25
CA GLN A 103 -13.57 5.12 10.76
C GLN A 103 -13.10 3.66 10.63
N MET A 104 -13.96 2.71 10.99
CA MET A 104 -13.69 1.28 10.93
C MET A 104 -13.38 0.82 9.52
N THR A 105 -14.09 1.33 8.51
CA THR A 105 -13.83 1.03 7.08
C THR A 105 -12.40 1.37 6.70
N LYS A 106 -11.89 2.53 7.14
CA LYS A 106 -10.49 2.95 6.89
C LYS A 106 -9.51 2.05 7.62
N THR A 107 -9.75 1.79 8.91
CA THR A 107 -8.90 0.93 9.73
C THR A 107 -8.81 -0.49 9.14
N ILE A 108 -9.94 -1.12 8.87
CA ILE A 108 -10.02 -2.47 8.29
C ILE A 108 -9.31 -2.50 6.94
N SER A 109 -9.49 -1.48 6.08
CA SER A 109 -8.83 -1.43 4.77
C SER A 109 -7.30 -1.41 4.87
N GLU A 110 -6.74 -0.68 5.84
CA GLU A 110 -5.28 -0.62 6.05
C GLU A 110 -4.76 -1.90 6.70
N VAL A 111 -5.50 -2.49 7.65
CA VAL A 111 -5.14 -3.78 8.28
C VAL A 111 -5.11 -4.90 7.25
N ILE A 112 -6.14 -5.04 6.41
CA ILE A 112 -6.17 -6.03 5.33
C ILE A 112 -5.01 -5.78 4.36
N LYS A 113 -4.80 -4.53 3.93
CA LYS A 113 -3.71 -4.17 3.00
C LYS A 113 -2.34 -4.54 3.59
N ALA A 114 -2.11 -4.27 4.87
CA ALA A 114 -0.87 -4.63 5.56
C ALA A 114 -0.68 -6.16 5.60
N ARG A 115 -1.67 -6.91 6.11
CA ARG A 115 -1.60 -8.37 6.18
C ARG A 115 -1.41 -9.05 4.83
N VAL A 116 -2.05 -8.54 3.77
CA VAL A 116 -1.86 -9.05 2.40
C VAL A 116 -0.46 -8.73 1.88
N LYS A 117 0.10 -7.55 2.20
CA LYS A 117 1.49 -7.21 1.85
C LYS A 117 2.51 -8.06 2.61
N ASP A 118 2.22 -8.46 3.83
CA ASP A 118 3.07 -9.34 4.64
C ASP A 118 3.22 -10.75 4.06
N LEU A 119 2.33 -11.16 3.15
CA LEU A 119 2.48 -12.40 2.37
C LEU A 119 3.65 -12.33 1.37
N MET A 120 4.22 -11.13 1.17
CA MET A 120 5.38 -10.85 0.31
C MET A 120 5.20 -11.43 -1.09
N VAL A 121 4.05 -11.15 -1.71
CA VAL A 121 3.79 -11.52 -3.11
C VAL A 121 4.36 -10.42 -4.00
N PRO A 122 5.49 -10.66 -4.69
CA PRO A 122 6.17 -9.61 -5.44
C PRO A 122 5.36 -9.23 -6.69
N ARG A 123 5.54 -7.99 -7.15
CA ARG A 123 4.98 -7.47 -8.41
C ARG A 123 3.44 -7.48 -8.50
N TYR A 124 2.75 -7.31 -7.37
CA TYR A 124 1.31 -7.09 -7.36
C TYR A 124 0.97 -5.72 -6.75
N LYS A 125 0.16 -4.94 -7.46
CA LYS A 125 -0.57 -3.80 -6.91
C LYS A 125 -1.79 -4.33 -6.17
N ILE A 126 -1.87 -4.03 -4.88
CA ILE A 126 -2.96 -4.47 -4.01
C ILE A 126 -3.94 -3.32 -3.80
N ILE A 127 -5.19 -3.53 -4.17
CA ILE A 127 -6.30 -2.59 -3.98
C ILE A 127 -7.29 -3.24 -3.02
N VAL A 128 -7.65 -2.53 -1.96
CA VAL A 128 -8.61 -3.01 -0.95
C VAL A 128 -9.82 -2.09 -0.94
N LEU A 129 -11.01 -2.65 -1.12
CA LEU A 129 -12.28 -1.96 -1.05
C LEU A 129 -13.14 -2.59 0.05
N ILE A 130 -13.52 -1.78 1.04
CA ILE A 130 -14.36 -2.18 2.16
C ILE A 130 -15.67 -1.40 2.09
N SER A 131 -16.79 -2.09 2.26
CA SER A 131 -18.12 -1.50 2.32
C SER A 131 -18.82 -2.01 3.57
N ILE A 132 -19.24 -1.11 4.47
CA ILE A 132 -20.01 -1.44 5.68
C ILE A 132 -21.35 -0.73 5.57
N GLY A 133 -22.43 -1.41 5.90
CA GLY A 133 -23.78 -0.82 5.87
C GLY A 133 -24.69 -1.37 6.96
N GLN A 134 -25.75 -0.63 7.25
CA GLN A 134 -26.74 -1.02 8.24
C GLN A 134 -27.59 -2.18 7.74
N LEU A 135 -27.88 -3.14 8.62
CA LEU A 135 -28.85 -4.18 8.33
C LEU A 135 -30.25 -3.65 8.66
N SER A 136 -31.00 -3.24 7.63
CA SER A 136 -32.34 -2.63 7.79
C SER A 136 -33.33 -3.09 6.71
N GLU A 137 -33.68 -4.39 6.67
CA GLU A 137 -34.71 -4.95 5.75
C GLU A 137 -34.53 -4.52 4.26
N GLN A 138 -33.29 -4.20 3.88
CA GLN A 138 -32.91 -3.71 2.55
C GLN A 138 -32.07 -4.76 1.82
N ASN A 139 -32.10 -4.70 0.49
CA ASN A 139 -31.26 -5.54 -0.35
C ASN A 139 -30.17 -4.70 -1.01
N MET A 140 -28.94 -5.19 -0.93
CA MET A 140 -27.79 -4.59 -1.60
C MET A 140 -27.03 -5.67 -2.38
N ARG A 141 -26.70 -5.37 -3.64
CA ARG A 141 -25.85 -6.21 -4.49
C ARG A 141 -24.61 -5.43 -4.89
N ILE A 142 -23.44 -6.01 -4.68
CA ILE A 142 -22.16 -5.48 -5.15
C ILE A 142 -21.70 -6.34 -6.32
N GLY A 143 -21.38 -5.68 -7.43
CA GLY A 143 -20.77 -6.30 -8.60
C GLY A 143 -19.53 -5.51 -9.01
N SER A 144 -18.57 -6.18 -9.63
CA SER A 144 -17.34 -5.55 -10.12
C SER A 144 -17.01 -6.11 -11.49
N ARG A 145 -16.60 -5.22 -12.40
CA ARG A 145 -16.19 -5.56 -13.77
C ARG A 145 -14.80 -4.97 -14.01
N CYS A 146 -13.89 -5.78 -14.53
CA CYS A 146 -12.50 -5.41 -14.74
C CYS A 146 -12.09 -5.75 -16.17
N LEU A 147 -11.26 -4.89 -16.76
CA LEU A 147 -10.48 -5.20 -17.97
C LEU A 147 -9.03 -5.35 -17.50
N TRP A 148 -8.54 -6.59 -17.50
CA TRP A 148 -7.29 -6.97 -16.86
C TRP A 148 -6.78 -8.30 -17.44
N ASP A 149 -5.56 -8.72 -17.12
CA ASP A 149 -5.04 -10.01 -17.57
C ASP A 149 -5.65 -11.16 -16.76
N SER A 150 -6.48 -11.97 -17.44
CA SER A 150 -7.13 -13.14 -16.84
C SER A 150 -6.18 -14.20 -16.27
N SER A 151 -4.91 -14.17 -16.68
CA SER A 151 -3.91 -15.13 -16.24
C SER A 151 -3.26 -14.70 -14.92
N ASN A 152 -2.88 -13.43 -14.82
CA ASN A 152 -2.06 -12.92 -13.72
C ASN A 152 -2.85 -12.11 -12.70
N ASP A 153 -3.90 -11.41 -13.11
CA ASP A 153 -4.73 -10.57 -12.25
C ASP A 153 -5.85 -11.37 -11.60
N THR A 154 -6.16 -11.04 -10.34
CA THR A 154 -7.18 -11.77 -9.59
C THR A 154 -7.78 -10.93 -8.46
N PHE A 155 -8.80 -11.46 -7.81
CA PHE A 155 -9.43 -10.86 -6.65
C PHE A 155 -9.82 -11.90 -5.60
N SER A 156 -10.03 -11.44 -4.37
CA SER A 156 -10.67 -12.19 -3.29
C SER A 156 -11.78 -11.34 -2.68
N SER A 157 -12.92 -11.94 -2.38
CA SER A 157 -14.08 -11.26 -1.82
C SER A 157 -14.64 -12.05 -0.64
N HIS A 158 -15.00 -11.35 0.44
CA HIS A 158 -15.65 -11.93 1.60
C HIS A 158 -16.78 -11.04 2.09
N SER A 159 -17.89 -11.66 2.47
CA SER A 159 -19.09 -10.99 2.99
C SER A 159 -19.33 -11.41 4.43
N PHE A 160 -19.47 -10.43 5.31
CA PHE A 160 -19.74 -10.57 6.72
C PHE A 160 -21.11 -10.00 7.07
N LYS A 161 -21.78 -10.59 8.06
CA LYS A 161 -23.08 -10.11 8.57
C LYS A 161 -23.21 -10.45 10.04
N ASN A 162 -23.62 -9.46 10.84
CA ASN A 162 -24.03 -9.66 12.23
C ASN A 162 -25.51 -9.25 12.42
N SER A 163 -25.91 -8.99 13.67
CA SER A 163 -27.29 -8.60 14.02
C SER A 163 -27.68 -7.17 13.61
N SER A 164 -26.71 -6.26 13.40
CA SER A 164 -26.96 -4.83 13.18
C SER A 164 -26.41 -4.28 11.86
N LEU A 165 -25.38 -4.91 11.28
CA LEU A 165 -24.68 -4.45 10.09
C LEU A 165 -24.26 -5.62 9.19
N PHE A 166 -23.90 -5.27 7.96
CA PHE A 166 -23.18 -6.13 7.05
C PHE A 166 -21.88 -5.45 6.62
N ALA A 167 -20.91 -6.24 6.17
CA ALA A 167 -19.71 -5.73 5.54
C ALA A 167 -19.30 -6.61 4.35
N VAL A 168 -18.72 -5.98 3.33
CA VAL A 168 -18.14 -6.68 2.18
C VAL A 168 -16.73 -6.16 1.98
N ALA A 169 -15.76 -7.07 1.98
CA ALA A 169 -14.37 -6.77 1.69
C ALA A 169 -13.97 -7.37 0.34
N ASN A 170 -13.34 -6.56 -0.50
CA ASN A 170 -12.79 -6.96 -1.78
C ASN A 170 -11.31 -6.59 -1.85
N VAL A 171 -10.48 -7.53 -2.27
CA VAL A 171 -9.05 -7.32 -2.53
C VAL A 171 -8.80 -7.65 -3.99
N TYR A 172 -8.28 -6.69 -4.75
CA TYR A 172 -7.81 -6.91 -6.11
C TYR A 172 -6.28 -6.94 -6.11
N ALA A 173 -5.73 -7.92 -6.81
CA ALA A 173 -4.31 -8.06 -7.05
C ALA A 173 -4.06 -7.95 -8.55
N VAL A 174 -3.41 -6.86 -8.95
CA VAL A 174 -3.06 -6.59 -10.35
C VAL A 174 -1.56 -6.75 -10.51
N TYR A 175 -1.14 -7.66 -11.38
CA TYR A 175 0.26 -7.93 -11.68
C TYR A 175 0.90 -6.74 -12.37
N VAL A 176 2.15 -6.48 -12.04
CA VAL A 176 2.96 -5.41 -12.63
C VAL A 176 4.09 -6.07 -13.39
N GLU A 177 3.98 -6.07 -14.72
CA GLU A 177 5.02 -6.49 -15.67
C GLU A 177 6.27 -5.63 -15.62
#